data_AF-A0A397JKN6-F1
#
_entry.id   AF-A0A397JKN6-F1
#
_cell.length_a   1.000
_cell.length_b   1.000
_cell.length_c   1.000
_cell.angle_alpha   90.00
_cell.angle_beta   90.00
_cell.angle_gamma   90.00
#
_symmetry.space_group_name_H-M   'P 1'
#
loop_
_entity.id
_entity.type
_entity.pdbx_description
1 polymer ?
#
loop_
_entity_poly.entity_id
_entity_poly.type
_entity_poly.pdbx_seq_one_letter_code
_entity_poly.pdbx_strand_id
1 'polypeptide(L)'
;MTIVGKVLSGDAEYTKAADVYSFGIIAYEMITSFPPYSDIPHDSDLALKICNGLRPKIPFHTPKLITRMIMRCWDARVTHRPTSKELKNESWKYLRDYHNDKDSEIGIQIENSEKLSKNLGLINSKTSTPHNYQTHPQAIYTSRLLNFPKLPKPKNEENFKRILEELTKPTSALSILKIKKKKNINILFYLVASKLHVPDF
;
A
#
# COMPACT_ATOMS: atom_id res chain seq x y z
N MET A 1 -6.63 -11.84 -2.54
CA MET A 1 -7.08 -12.10 -3.92
C MET A 1 -6.37 -11.13 -4.86
N THR A 2 -5.45 -11.58 -5.70
CA THR A 2 -4.77 -10.71 -6.68
C THR A 2 -5.37 -10.93 -8.07
N ILE A 3 -6.26 -10.02 -8.50
CA ILE A 3 -6.70 -9.96 -9.89
C ILE A 3 -5.71 -9.08 -10.65
N VAL A 4 -4.58 -9.64 -11.07
CA VAL A 4 -3.70 -8.93 -12.01
C VAL A 4 -4.34 -9.06 -13.38
N GLY A 5 -4.71 -7.94 -14.01
CA GLY A 5 -5.60 -7.93 -15.18
C GLY A 5 -5.06 -8.51 -16.50
N LYS A 6 -4.17 -9.52 -16.46
CA LYS A 6 -3.73 -10.39 -17.56
C LYS A 6 -2.78 -11.52 -17.08
N VAL A 7 -3.19 -12.40 -16.15
CA VAL A 7 -2.37 -13.57 -15.70
C VAL A 7 -2.19 -14.68 -16.78
N LEU A 8 -2.22 -14.37 -18.08
CA LEU A 8 -2.08 -15.37 -19.16
C LEU A 8 -1.21 -14.88 -20.33
N SER A 9 -0.16 -14.08 -20.08
CA SER A 9 0.77 -13.67 -21.14
C SER A 9 1.98 -14.60 -21.30
N GLY A 10 2.33 -15.40 -20.28
CA GLY A 10 3.57 -16.21 -20.26
C GLY A 10 4.87 -15.39 -20.23
N ASP A 11 4.78 -14.07 -20.28
CA ASP A 11 5.90 -13.13 -20.33
C ASP A 11 6.51 -12.95 -18.94
N ALA A 12 7.83 -13.18 -18.83
CA ALA A 12 8.57 -13.05 -17.58
C ALA A 12 8.55 -11.62 -17.00
N GLU A 13 8.50 -10.58 -17.85
CA GLU A 13 8.34 -9.20 -17.37
C GLU A 13 6.96 -8.97 -16.77
N TYR A 14 5.94 -9.59 -17.39
CA TYR A 14 4.59 -9.54 -16.87
C TYR A 14 4.47 -10.21 -15.50
N THR A 15 5.11 -11.37 -15.31
CA THR A 15 5.12 -12.08 -14.02
C THR A 15 5.80 -11.24 -12.93
N LYS A 16 6.97 -10.65 -13.21
CA LYS A 16 7.65 -9.76 -12.24
C LYS A 16 6.79 -8.55 -11.86
N ALA A 17 6.12 -7.94 -12.85
CA ALA A 17 5.22 -6.82 -12.59
C ALA A 17 3.95 -7.24 -11.84
N ALA A 18 3.51 -8.50 -11.97
CA ALA A 18 2.42 -9.07 -11.19
C ALA A 18 2.82 -9.27 -9.71
N ASP A 19 4.06 -9.68 -9.45
CA ASP A 19 4.61 -9.76 -8.09
C ASP A 19 4.66 -8.37 -7.43
N VAL A 20 5.10 -7.35 -8.17
CA VAL A 20 5.10 -5.95 -7.70
C VAL A 20 3.68 -5.48 -7.37
N TYR A 21 2.70 -5.81 -8.22
CA TYR A 21 1.29 -5.50 -7.92
C TYR A 21 0.84 -6.14 -6.61
N SER A 22 1.16 -7.43 -6.42
CA SER A 22 0.83 -8.16 -5.20
C SER A 22 1.51 -7.56 -3.97
N PHE A 23 2.77 -7.12 -4.09
CA PHE A 23 3.46 -6.39 -3.03
C PHE A 23 2.71 -5.11 -2.62
N GLY A 24 2.19 -4.34 -3.58
CA GLY A 24 1.37 -3.15 -3.29
C GLY A 24 0.12 -3.48 -2.47
N ILE A 25 -0.54 -4.61 -2.79
CA ILE A 25 -1.71 -5.08 -2.04
C ILE A 25 -1.32 -5.52 -0.62
N ILE A 26 -0.23 -6.25 -0.46
CA ILE A 26 0.25 -6.67 0.87
C ILE A 26 0.64 -5.45 1.72
N ALA A 27 1.32 -4.47 1.14
CA ALA A 27 1.67 -3.23 1.82
C ALA A 27 0.42 -2.45 2.27
N TYR A 28 -0.64 -2.45 1.44
CA TYR A 28 -1.94 -1.92 1.84
C TYR A 28 -2.52 -2.68 3.05
N GLU A 29 -2.57 -4.00 3.01
CA GLU A 29 -3.09 -4.84 4.11
C GLU A 29 -2.32 -4.62 5.41
N MET A 30 -1.00 -4.44 5.34
CA MET A 30 -0.17 -4.12 6.51
C MET A 30 -0.54 -2.78 7.15
N ILE A 31 -0.88 -1.78 6.35
CA ILE A 31 -1.24 -0.43 6.82
C ILE A 31 -2.64 -0.42 7.43
N THR A 32 -3.59 -1.08 6.78
CA THR A 32 -4.98 -1.06 7.20
C THR A 32 -5.29 -2.14 8.24
N SER A 33 -4.47 -3.19 8.33
CA SER A 33 -4.82 -4.45 9.00
C SER A 33 -6.08 -5.13 8.45
N PHE A 34 -6.53 -4.72 7.25
CA PHE A 34 -7.73 -5.22 6.60
C PHE A 34 -7.42 -5.69 5.17
N PRO A 35 -7.94 -6.86 4.76
CA PRO A 35 -7.85 -7.27 3.38
C PRO A 35 -8.62 -6.31 2.47
N PRO A 36 -8.15 -6.08 1.23
CA PRO A 36 -8.84 -5.21 0.30
C PRO A 36 -10.19 -5.84 -0.10
N TYR A 37 -11.24 -5.02 -0.19
CA TYR A 37 -12.56 -5.43 -0.67
C TYR A 37 -13.28 -6.46 0.22
N SER A 38 -13.03 -6.43 1.53
CA SER A 38 -13.62 -7.35 2.52
C SER A 38 -15.15 -7.36 2.56
N ASP A 39 -15.78 -6.26 2.17
CA ASP A 39 -17.21 -6.00 2.28
C ASP A 39 -18.01 -6.33 1.01
N ILE A 40 -17.36 -6.84 -0.05
CA ILE A 40 -18.03 -7.09 -1.34
C ILE A 40 -17.75 -8.51 -1.89
N PRO A 41 -18.64 -9.04 -2.75
CA PRO A 41 -18.41 -10.31 -3.44
C PRO A 41 -17.13 -10.29 -4.29
N HIS A 42 -16.40 -11.41 -4.27
CA HIS A 42 -15.26 -11.62 -5.14
C HIS A 42 -15.71 -12.32 -6.43
N ASP A 43 -16.38 -11.59 -7.31
CA ASP A 43 -16.93 -12.12 -8.56
C ASP A 43 -16.40 -11.36 -9.79
N SER A 44 -17.02 -11.59 -10.94
CA SER A 44 -16.68 -10.93 -12.19
C SER A 44 -16.94 -9.42 -12.17
N ASP A 45 -17.89 -8.94 -11.35
CA ASP A 45 -18.20 -7.51 -11.25
C ASP A 45 -17.07 -6.78 -10.51
N LEU A 46 -16.57 -7.35 -9.40
CA LEU A 46 -15.37 -6.82 -8.75
C LEU A 46 -14.16 -6.86 -9.70
N ALA A 47 -13.97 -7.96 -10.43
CA ALA A 47 -12.90 -8.06 -11.42
C ALA A 47 -13.00 -6.96 -12.50
N LEU A 48 -14.21 -6.69 -12.99
CA LEU A 48 -14.50 -5.62 -13.95
C LEU A 48 -14.20 -4.23 -13.36
N LYS A 49 -14.62 -3.97 -12.12
CA LYS A 49 -14.33 -2.72 -11.40
C LYS A 49 -12.83 -2.49 -11.25
N ILE A 50 -12.06 -3.52 -10.88
CA ILE A 50 -10.59 -3.43 -10.76
C ILE A 50 -9.95 -3.14 -12.11
N CYS A 51 -10.40 -3.79 -13.19
CA CYS A 51 -9.93 -3.49 -14.55
C CYS A 51 -10.28 -2.05 -14.97
N ASN A 52 -11.40 -1.52 -14.49
CA ASN A 52 -11.82 -0.14 -14.75
C ASN A 52 -11.19 0.91 -13.81
N GLY A 53 -10.24 0.51 -12.96
CA GLY A 53 -9.44 1.43 -12.16
C GLY A 53 -9.76 1.45 -10.67
N LEU A 54 -10.71 0.63 -10.19
CA LEU A 54 -10.94 0.50 -8.75
C LEU A 54 -9.67 0.01 -8.05
N ARG A 55 -9.25 0.72 -6.99
CA ARG A 55 -8.13 0.36 -6.11
C ARG A 55 -8.55 0.45 -4.64
N PRO A 56 -7.86 -0.25 -3.73
CA PRO A 56 -8.14 -0.12 -2.30
C PRO A 56 -7.91 1.32 -1.82
N LYS A 57 -8.78 1.81 -0.94
CA LYS A 57 -8.67 3.17 -0.39
C LYS A 57 -7.65 3.22 0.72
N ILE A 58 -6.48 3.80 0.45
CA ILE A 58 -5.43 4.02 1.47
C ILE A 58 -5.94 5.08 2.47
N PRO A 59 -5.83 4.86 3.80
CA PRO A 59 -6.23 5.85 4.79
C PRO A 59 -5.48 7.16 4.60
N PHE A 60 -6.19 8.29 4.64
CA PHE A 60 -5.63 9.63 4.35
C PHE A 60 -4.51 10.06 5.30
N HIS A 61 -4.44 9.48 6.50
CA HIS A 61 -3.37 9.74 7.46
C HIS A 61 -2.09 8.96 7.16
N THR A 62 -2.07 8.06 6.17
CA THR A 62 -0.87 7.31 5.77
C THR A 62 0.19 8.27 5.23
N PRO A 63 1.49 8.13 5.62
CA PRO A 63 2.57 8.95 5.07
C PRO A 63 2.55 8.98 3.54
N LYS A 64 2.63 10.18 2.95
CA LYS A 64 2.56 10.39 1.49
C LYS A 64 3.60 9.56 0.73
N LEU A 65 4.82 9.44 1.26
CA LEU A 65 5.89 8.65 0.66
C LEU A 65 5.53 7.16 0.56
N ILE A 66 4.85 6.63 1.58
CA ILE A 66 4.37 5.24 1.61
C ILE A 66 3.15 5.07 0.69
N THR A 67 2.19 5.99 0.74
CA THR A 67 1.04 6.03 -0.17
C THR A 67 1.49 6.03 -1.63
N ARG A 68 2.47 6.85 -1.97
CA ARG A 68 3.04 6.92 -3.32
C ARG A 68 3.67 5.58 -3.73
N MET A 69 4.47 4.97 -2.86
CA MET A 69 5.12 3.70 -3.13
C MET A 69 4.09 2.61 -3.45
N ILE A 70 3.03 2.50 -2.63
CA ILE A 70 1.93 1.55 -2.85
C ILE A 70 1.19 1.85 -4.16
N MET A 71 0.87 3.12 -4.42
CA MET A 71 0.13 3.49 -5.61
C MET A 71 0.84 3.13 -6.91
N ARG A 72 2.17 3.32 -6.98
CA ARG A 72 2.94 2.92 -8.17
C ARG A 72 2.96 1.41 -8.37
N CYS A 73 2.87 0.61 -7.30
CA CYS A 73 2.88 -0.86 -7.41
C CYS A 73 1.67 -1.40 -8.17
N TRP A 74 0.50 -0.76 -8.04
CA TRP A 74 -0.74 -1.19 -8.68
C TRP A 74 -1.19 -0.32 -9.86
N ASP A 75 -0.26 0.41 -10.49
CA ASP A 75 -0.51 1.10 -11.76
C ASP A 75 -0.99 0.08 -12.81
N ALA A 76 -2.06 0.41 -13.54
CA ALA A 76 -2.58 -0.43 -14.61
C ALA A 76 -1.58 -0.62 -15.76
N ARG A 77 -0.70 0.37 -15.99
CA ARG A 77 0.38 0.29 -16.98
C ARG A 77 1.55 -0.47 -16.36
N VAL A 78 1.77 -1.68 -16.83
CA VAL A 78 2.84 -2.59 -16.38
C VAL A 78 4.20 -1.89 -16.34
N THR A 79 4.53 -1.13 -17.39
CA THR A 79 5.81 -0.41 -17.54
C THR A 79 6.01 0.74 -16.55
N HIS A 80 4.96 1.18 -15.84
CA HIS A 80 5.04 2.25 -14.85
C HIS A 80 5.17 1.72 -13.42
N ARG A 81 5.06 0.40 -13.24
CA ARG A 81 5.31 -0.22 -11.94
C ARG A 81 6.81 -0.19 -11.66
N PRO A 82 7.21 0.09 -10.41
CA PRO A 82 8.62 0.03 -10.05
C PRO A 82 9.09 -1.43 -10.09
N THR A 83 10.37 -1.61 -10.35
CA THR A 83 11.03 -2.90 -10.15
C THR A 83 11.19 -3.20 -8.67
N SER A 84 11.33 -4.48 -8.31
CA SER A 84 11.63 -4.89 -6.93
C SER A 84 12.93 -4.27 -6.40
N LYS A 85 13.91 -3.99 -7.29
CA LYS A 85 15.16 -3.30 -6.94
C LYS A 85 14.90 -1.85 -6.56
N GLU A 86 14.08 -1.13 -7.31
CA GLU A 86 13.70 0.25 -6.99
C GLU A 86 12.92 0.33 -5.67
N LEU A 87 11.96 -0.57 -5.46
CA LEU A 87 11.21 -0.66 -4.20
C LEU A 87 12.12 -0.93 -3.00
N LYS A 88 13.06 -1.87 -3.14
CA LYS A 88 14.07 -2.16 -2.12
C LYS A 88 14.87 -0.89 -1.82
N ASN A 89 15.48 -0.27 -2.83
CA ASN A 89 16.30 0.92 -2.65
C ASN A 89 15.54 2.09 -2.00
N GLU A 90 14.31 2.35 -2.43
CA GLU A 90 13.45 3.39 -1.86
C GLU A 90 13.09 3.08 -0.40
N SER A 91 12.75 1.83 -0.08
CA SER A 91 12.46 1.40 1.30
C SER A 91 13.67 1.55 2.21
N TRP A 92 14.87 1.17 1.74
CA TRP A 92 16.12 1.34 2.49
C TRP A 92 16.46 2.81 2.71
N LYS A 93 16.19 3.67 1.72
CA LYS A 93 16.36 5.11 1.86
C LYS A 93 15.44 5.65 2.96
N TYR A 94 14.15 5.32 2.93
CA TYR A 94 13.21 5.77 3.97
C TYR A 94 13.61 5.31 5.37
N LEU A 95 14.02 4.04 5.50
CA LEU A 95 14.49 3.49 6.76
C LEU A 95 15.72 4.26 7.29
N ARG A 96 16.70 4.49 6.41
CA ARG A 96 17.91 5.24 6.73
C ARG A 96 17.60 6.67 7.13
N ASP A 97 16.81 7.38 6.33
CA ASP A 97 16.44 8.78 6.57
C ASP A 97 15.72 8.91 7.91
N TYR A 98 14.76 8.01 8.20
CA TYR A 98 14.05 7.98 9.47
C TYR A 98 14.96 7.76 10.69
N HIS A 99 15.90 6.80 10.60
CA HIS A 99 16.80 6.48 11.70
C HIS A 99 17.86 7.55 11.95
N ASN A 100 18.36 8.17 10.89
CA ASN A 100 19.44 9.16 10.98
C ASN A 100 18.92 10.55 11.33
N ASP A 101 17.74 10.92 10.83
CA ASP A 101 17.16 12.24 11.01
C ASP A 101 15.64 12.16 11.21
N LYS A 102 15.19 12.46 12.43
CA LYS A 102 13.75 12.48 12.74
C LYS A 102 13.00 13.62 12.05
N ASP A 103 13.72 14.66 11.65
CA ASP A 103 13.18 15.79 10.89
C ASP A 103 13.28 15.56 9.38
N SER A 104 13.71 14.36 8.94
CA SER A 104 13.58 13.93 7.55
C SER A 104 12.12 13.94 7.11
N GLU A 105 11.88 14.06 5.80
CA GLU A 105 10.52 14.12 5.27
C GLU A 105 9.66 12.91 5.70
N ILE A 106 10.24 11.70 5.68
CA ILE A 106 9.54 10.50 6.15
C ILE A 106 9.27 10.54 7.66
N GLY A 107 10.21 11.04 8.46
CA GLY A 107 10.05 11.24 9.90
C GLY A 107 8.90 12.19 10.23
N ILE A 108 8.87 13.35 9.57
CA ILE A 108 7.79 14.34 9.71
C ILE A 108 6.43 13.75 9.32
N GLN A 109 6.35 13.03 8.19
CA GLN A 109 5.10 12.43 7.74
C GLN A 109 4.58 11.36 8.71
N ILE A 110 5.46 10.52 9.28
CA ILE A 110 5.10 9.52 10.29
C ILE A 110 4.59 10.21 11.56
N GLU A 111 5.29 11.23 12.05
CA GLU A 111 4.86 11.94 13.26
C GLU A 111 3.49 12.60 13.08
N ASN A 112 3.24 13.21 11.92
CA ASN A 112 1.96 13.79 11.57
C ASN A 112 0.85 12.73 11.48
N SER A 113 1.15 11.57 10.89
CA SER A 113 0.24 10.41 10.82
C SER A 113 -0.20 9.96 12.21
N GLU A 114 0.75 9.79 13.13
CA GLU A 114 0.47 9.37 14.51
C GLU A 114 -0.36 10.41 15.27
N LYS A 115 -0.01 11.70 15.16
CA LYS A 115 -0.75 12.79 15.81
C LYS A 115 -2.20 12.81 15.33
N LEU A 116 -2.42 12.71 14.03
CA LEU A 116 -3.74 12.70 13.42
C LEU A 116 -4.54 11.46 13.85
N SER A 117 -3.92 10.29 13.83
CA SER A 117 -4.55 9.02 14.25
C SER A 117 -4.97 9.05 15.73
N LYS A 118 -4.14 9.63 16.61
CA LYS A 118 -4.48 9.89 18.03
C LYS A 118 -5.66 10.86 18.16
N ASN A 119 -5.65 11.96 17.42
CA ASN A 119 -6.74 12.95 17.45
C ASN A 119 -8.08 12.38 16.96
N LEU A 120 -8.04 11.42 16.04
CA LEU A 120 -9.23 10.73 15.53
C LEU A 120 -9.69 9.57 16.43
N GLY A 121 -8.97 9.27 17.53
CA GLY A 121 -9.31 8.17 18.43
C GLY A 121 -9.09 6.77 17.82
N LEU A 122 -8.29 6.65 16.76
CA LEU A 122 -8.02 5.38 16.08
C LEU A 122 -7.03 4.50 16.86
N ILE A 123 -6.23 5.09 17.77
CA ILE A 123 -5.22 4.39 18.57
C ILE A 123 -5.60 4.44 20.05
N ASN A 124 -6.56 3.61 20.48
CA ASN A 124 -6.77 3.39 21.91
C ASN A 124 -5.79 2.31 22.38
N SER A 125 -4.87 2.66 23.28
CA SER A 125 -3.71 1.87 23.74
C SER A 125 -4.03 0.61 24.55
N LYS A 126 -5.27 0.11 24.51
CA LYS A 126 -5.72 -1.07 25.24
C LYS A 126 -6.76 -1.81 24.41
N THR A 127 -6.32 -2.62 23.45
CA THR A 127 -6.89 -3.93 23.09
C THR A 127 -6.28 -4.38 21.77
N SER A 128 -5.43 -5.41 21.83
CA SER A 128 -5.18 -6.31 20.71
C SER A 128 -6.41 -7.22 20.54
N THR A 129 -7.59 -6.64 20.31
CA THR A 129 -8.72 -7.44 19.84
C THR A 129 -8.49 -7.68 18.34
N PRO A 130 -8.61 -8.92 17.84
CA PRO A 130 -8.74 -9.12 16.41
C PRO A 130 -9.88 -8.22 15.97
N HIS A 131 -9.58 -7.21 15.17
CA HIS A 131 -10.62 -6.38 14.58
C HIS A 131 -11.49 -7.33 13.76
N ASN A 132 -12.66 -7.65 14.29
CA ASN A 132 -13.61 -8.59 13.72
C ASN A 132 -14.28 -7.88 12.54
N TYR A 133 -13.55 -7.69 11.44
CA TYR A 133 -14.18 -7.21 10.23
C TYR A 133 -15.04 -8.34 9.69
N GLN A 134 -16.31 -8.02 9.50
CA GLN A 134 -17.22 -8.93 8.85
C GLN A 134 -16.84 -8.98 7.36
N THR A 135 -16.45 -10.16 6.89
CA THR A 135 -16.23 -10.40 5.47
C THR A 135 -17.56 -10.73 4.80
N HIS A 136 -17.73 -10.26 3.57
CA HIS A 136 -18.85 -10.69 2.75
C HIS A 136 -18.78 -12.23 2.55
N PRO A 137 -19.88 -12.99 2.63
CA PRO A 137 -19.84 -14.45 2.51
C PRO A 137 -19.24 -14.98 1.19
N GLN A 138 -19.26 -14.14 0.15
CA GLN A 138 -18.69 -14.42 -1.17
C GLN A 138 -17.30 -13.77 -1.38
N ALA A 139 -16.68 -13.21 -0.34
CA ALA A 139 -15.32 -12.73 -0.38
C ALA A 139 -14.36 -13.91 -0.17
N ILE A 140 -13.60 -14.25 -1.21
CA ILE A 140 -12.68 -15.40 -1.23
C ILE A 140 -11.23 -14.91 -1.23
N TYR A 141 -10.51 -15.19 -0.14
CA TYR A 141 -9.10 -14.83 0.04
C TYR A 141 -8.13 -15.98 -0.20
N THR A 142 -8.64 -17.20 -0.33
CA THR A 142 -7.88 -18.39 -0.70
C THR A 142 -7.67 -18.46 -2.21
N SER A 143 -6.67 -19.25 -2.62
CA SER A 143 -6.38 -19.47 -4.04
C SER A 143 -7.56 -20.13 -4.74
N ARG A 144 -7.89 -19.65 -5.94
CA ARG A 144 -8.87 -20.26 -6.84
C ARG A 144 -8.62 -19.82 -8.27
N LEU A 145 -9.08 -20.63 -9.22
CA LEU A 145 -9.10 -20.25 -10.63
C LEU A 145 -10.14 -19.15 -10.85
N LEU A 146 -9.72 -18.06 -11.51
CA LEU A 146 -10.62 -17.01 -11.97
C LEU A 146 -10.82 -17.17 -13.47
N ASN A 147 -12.05 -17.44 -13.89
CA ASN A 147 -12.41 -17.54 -15.30
C ASN A 147 -13.40 -16.44 -15.67
N PHE A 148 -12.87 -15.28 -16.09
CA PHE A 148 -13.64 -14.13 -16.52
C PHE A 148 -13.26 -13.75 -17.96
N PRO A 149 -13.78 -14.44 -18.98
CA PRO A 149 -13.27 -14.39 -20.36
C PRO A 149 -13.49 -13.05 -21.09
N LYS A 150 -14.13 -12.05 -20.45
CA LYS A 150 -14.51 -10.77 -21.07
C LYS A 150 -14.12 -9.54 -20.24
N LEU A 151 -12.96 -9.57 -19.59
CA LEU A 151 -12.47 -8.39 -18.87
C LEU A 151 -11.82 -7.38 -19.84
N PRO A 152 -12.09 -6.06 -19.68
CA PRO A 152 -11.43 -5.04 -20.46
C PRO A 152 -9.93 -4.94 -20.10
N LYS A 153 -9.15 -4.29 -20.96
CA LYS A 153 -7.76 -3.95 -20.61
C LYS A 153 -7.76 -3.06 -19.36
N PRO A 154 -6.91 -3.35 -18.35
CA PRO A 154 -6.83 -2.54 -17.16
C PRO A 154 -6.49 -1.08 -17.47
N LYS A 155 -7.18 -0.15 -16.81
CA LYS A 155 -6.88 1.28 -16.81
C LYS A 155 -6.82 1.82 -15.39
N ASN A 156 -6.18 2.97 -15.23
CA ASN A 156 -6.24 3.72 -13.97
C ASN A 156 -7.51 4.58 -13.94
N GLU A 157 -7.92 4.99 -12.74
CA GLU A 157 -8.88 6.08 -12.57
C GLU A 157 -8.34 7.40 -13.16
N GLU A 158 -9.23 8.30 -13.56
CA GLU A 158 -8.89 9.53 -14.29
C GLU A 158 -7.94 10.46 -13.51
N ASN A 159 -8.14 10.54 -12.20
CA ASN A 159 -7.36 11.33 -11.25
C ASN A 159 -6.05 10.68 -10.79
N PHE A 160 -5.77 9.42 -11.17
CA PHE A 160 -4.63 8.65 -10.65
C PHE A 160 -3.29 9.36 -10.83
N LYS A 161 -3.04 9.90 -12.03
CA LYS A 161 -1.79 10.61 -12.34
C LYS A 161 -1.65 11.88 -11.51
N ARG A 162 -2.73 12.67 -11.39
CA ARG A 162 -2.76 13.90 -10.59
C ARG A 162 -2.46 13.61 -9.12
N ILE A 163 -3.04 12.54 -8.56
CA ILE A 163 -2.77 12.14 -7.18
C ILE A 163 -1.29 11.78 -7.00
N LEU A 164 -0.70 11.00 -7.91
CA LEU A 164 0.73 10.67 -7.84
C LEU A 164 1.65 11.91 -7.93
N GLU A 165 1.30 12.88 -8.75
CA GLU A 165 2.01 14.16 -8.85
C GLU A 165 1.90 14.97 -7.55
N GLU A 166 0.73 15.03 -6.94
CA GLU A 166 0.51 15.69 -5.65
C GLU A 166 1.30 15.01 -4.51
N LEU A 167 1.37 13.69 -4.51
CA LEU A 167 2.15 12.91 -3.54
C LEU A 167 3.67 13.06 -3.69
N THR A 168 4.14 13.58 -4.83
CA THR A 168 5.57 13.82 -5.09
C THR A 168 6.01 15.20 -4.59
N LYS A 169 5.08 16.10 -4.29
CA LYS A 169 5.40 17.41 -3.73
C LYS A 169 5.94 17.25 -2.30
N PRO A 170 7.06 17.92 -1.96
CA PRO A 170 7.59 17.86 -0.61
C PRO A 170 6.56 18.38 0.39
N THR A 171 6.58 17.81 1.58
CA THR A 171 5.76 18.30 2.69
C THR A 171 6.18 19.73 3.01
N SER A 172 5.28 20.71 2.86
CA SER A 172 5.64 22.12 2.96
C SER A 172 6.19 22.46 4.35
N ALA A 173 7.20 23.34 4.38
CA ALA A 173 7.92 23.77 5.57
C ALA A 173 7.07 24.44 6.67
N LEU A 174 5.78 24.69 6.42
CA LEU A 174 4.87 25.34 7.37
C LEU A 174 4.43 24.45 8.54
N SER A 175 4.64 23.12 8.48
CA SER A 175 4.49 22.24 9.65
C SER A 175 5.73 22.19 10.56
N ILE A 176 6.85 22.82 10.17
CA ILE A 176 8.16 22.72 10.85
C ILE A 176 8.16 23.45 12.22
N LEU A 177 7.29 24.42 12.45
CA LEU A 177 7.43 25.33 13.60
C LEU A 177 6.78 24.91 14.92
N LYS A 178 6.23 23.71 15.06
CA LYS A 178 5.73 23.23 16.36
C LYS A 178 5.95 21.73 16.49
N ILE A 179 6.91 21.33 17.33
CA ILE A 179 6.71 20.46 18.52
C ILE A 179 8.07 19.96 19.03
N LYS A 180 8.44 20.43 20.24
CA LYS A 180 9.47 19.82 21.09
C LYS A 180 8.82 18.81 22.04
N LYS A 181 9.53 17.69 22.22
CA LYS A 181 9.57 16.70 23.32
C LYS A 181 9.03 15.28 23.02
N LYS A 182 10.01 14.37 23.11
CA LYS A 182 10.01 12.91 23.33
C LYS A 182 8.69 12.28 23.81
N LYS A 183 8.31 11.17 23.15
CA LYS A 183 8.25 9.82 23.74
C LYS A 183 8.15 8.76 22.64
N ASN A 184 8.78 7.61 22.89
CA ASN A 184 8.80 6.38 22.08
C ASN A 184 7.39 5.91 21.70
N ILE A 185 7.22 5.42 20.46
CA ILE A 185 6.31 4.33 20.05
C ILE A 185 6.56 4.00 18.56
N ASN A 186 6.25 2.74 18.19
CA ASN A 186 6.59 1.95 17.00
C ASN A 186 6.77 2.68 15.65
N ILE A 187 8.02 2.73 15.20
CA ILE A 187 8.48 3.26 13.91
C ILE A 187 7.94 2.44 12.73
N LEU A 188 7.83 1.15 12.99
CA LEU A 188 7.73 0.00 12.11
C LEU A 188 7.85 -1.08 13.18
N PHE A 189 6.95 -2.02 13.30
CA PHE A 189 7.52 -3.31 13.71
C PHE A 189 8.35 -3.82 12.51
N TYR A 190 7.83 -3.68 11.29
CA TYR A 190 8.18 -4.56 10.19
C TYR A 190 7.81 -3.85 8.88
N LEU A 191 8.65 -2.95 8.31
CA LEU A 191 8.52 -2.75 6.86
C LEU A 191 9.09 -3.98 6.16
N VAL A 192 10.15 -4.62 6.69
CA VAL A 192 10.80 -5.78 6.02
C VAL A 192 11.62 -6.70 6.95
N ALA A 193 12.17 -6.25 8.10
CA ALA A 193 13.50 -6.76 8.50
C ALA A 193 13.63 -7.96 9.47
N SER A 194 12.60 -8.70 9.88
CA SER A 194 12.83 -9.85 10.81
C SER A 194 12.06 -11.16 10.57
N LYS A 195 11.31 -11.32 9.46
CA LYS A 195 10.75 -12.64 9.08
C LYS A 195 10.83 -13.05 7.61
N LEU A 196 11.37 -12.22 6.72
CA LEU A 196 11.79 -12.70 5.40
C LEU A 196 13.25 -13.14 5.47
N HIS A 197 13.48 -14.23 6.21
CA HIS A 197 14.62 -15.10 5.93
C HIS A 197 14.28 -15.79 4.60
N VAL A 198 14.49 -15.07 3.50
CA VAL A 198 14.61 -15.71 2.19
C VAL A 198 16.04 -16.25 2.20
N PRO A 199 16.24 -17.58 2.34
CA PRO A 199 17.57 -18.14 2.20
C PRO A 199 18.09 -17.81 0.80
N ASP A 200 19.37 -17.51 0.76
CA ASP A 200 20.12 -17.09 -0.41
C ASP A 200 19.80 -17.97 -1.64
N PHE A 201 19.61 -17.30 -2.79
CA PHE A 201 19.92 -17.90 -4.10
C PHE A 201 21.39 -17.64 -4.39
#